data_AF-A0A7V9NN19-F1
#
_entry.id   AF-A0A7V9NN19-F1
#
_cell.length_a   1.000
_cell.length_b   1.000
_cell.length_c   1.000
_cell.angle_alpha   90.00
_cell.angle_beta   90.00
_cell.angle_gamma   90.00
#
_symmetry.space_group_name_H-M   'P 1'
#
loop_
_entity.id
_entity.type
_entity.pdbx_description
1 polymer ?
#
loop_
_entity_poly.entity_id
_entity_poly.type
_entity_poly.pdbx_seq_one_letter_code
_entity_poly.pdbx_strand_id
1 'polypeptide(L)'
;MQNLLKQAEQQAKSSDPEESSVTCSNRTFSNDSEAEDFFAKLKEKLLCIKEWNAESVLTSYELFDASGTVCQRKTAAIGDFIRLSLHGSGKYDWVKIIAVDDAPDEIVLSVKPSFNPTEKQPKNDVTSHFFTSEATNNFCVRRKENIINFCVIGLNEQTNTEETKNFVETARNFATANIGSYFGIQKAEWKIFCENFLETRESENVKE
;
A
#
# COMPACT_ATOMS: atom_id res chain seq x y z
N MET A 1 -1.39 13.91 4.34
CA MET A 1 -1.54 12.99 5.50
C MET A 1 -2.57 13.44 6.53
N GLN A 2 -2.57 14.68 7.05
CA GLN A 2 -3.49 15.08 8.15
C GLN A 2 -4.98 14.91 7.81
N ASN A 3 -5.39 15.27 6.60
CA ASN A 3 -6.77 15.08 6.16
C ASN A 3 -7.16 13.60 6.11
N LEU A 4 -6.25 12.72 5.68
CA LEU A 4 -6.48 11.26 5.64
C LEU A 4 -6.61 10.67 7.04
N LEU A 5 -5.73 11.08 7.98
CA LEU A 5 -5.83 10.68 9.38
C LEU A 5 -7.16 11.09 10.00
N LYS A 6 -7.61 12.34 9.73
CA LYS A 6 -8.91 12.83 10.21
C LYS A 6 -10.07 12.03 9.62
N GLN A 7 -10.01 11.65 8.34
CA GLN A 7 -11.03 10.81 7.71
C GLN A 7 -11.07 9.41 8.34
N ALA A 8 -9.91 8.77 8.53
CA ALA A 8 -9.82 7.46 9.19
C ALA A 8 -10.37 7.52 10.62
N GLU A 9 -10.03 8.56 11.40
CA GLU A 9 -10.59 8.75 12.75
C GLU A 9 -12.12 8.93 12.75
N GLN A 10 -12.68 9.54 11.71
CA GLN A 10 -14.13 9.69 11.57
C GLN A 10 -14.80 8.36 11.24
N GLN A 11 -14.20 7.55 10.38
CA GLN A 11 -14.68 6.21 10.01
C GLN A 11 -14.60 5.24 11.19
N ALA A 12 -13.48 5.25 11.92
CA ALA A 12 -13.31 4.43 13.13
C ALA A 12 -14.31 4.76 14.26
N LYS A 13 -14.88 5.97 14.27
CA LYS A 13 -15.93 6.40 15.23
C LYS A 13 -17.34 6.11 14.75
N SER A 14 -17.51 5.70 13.49
CA SER A 14 -18.79 5.30 12.93
C SER A 14 -19.19 3.90 13.43
N SER A 15 -20.40 3.45 13.11
CA SER A 15 -20.98 2.19 13.61
C SER A 15 -20.23 0.92 13.18
N ASP A 16 -19.26 1.01 12.27
CA ASP A 16 -18.39 -0.09 11.86
C ASP A 16 -16.90 0.34 11.91
N PRO A 17 -16.18 0.06 13.00
CA PRO A 17 -14.81 0.55 13.21
C PRO A 17 -13.77 -0.13 12.31
N GLU A 18 -14.13 -1.19 11.57
CA GLU A 18 -13.23 -1.90 10.65
C GLU A 18 -13.19 -1.29 9.24
N GLU A 19 -13.94 -0.21 8.97
CA GLU A 19 -13.92 0.48 7.67
C GLU A 19 -12.66 1.32 7.41
N SER A 20 -11.76 1.45 8.38
CA SER A 20 -10.50 2.18 8.20
C SER A 20 -9.38 1.58 9.04
N SER A 21 -8.16 1.70 8.54
CA SER A 21 -6.95 1.27 9.24
C SER A 21 -5.88 2.35 9.17
N VAL A 22 -5.14 2.51 10.26
CA VAL A 22 -4.00 3.42 10.33
C VAL A 22 -2.84 2.67 10.97
N THR A 23 -1.74 2.55 10.23
CA THR A 23 -0.49 2.01 10.75
C THR A 23 0.63 2.98 10.45
N CYS A 24 1.34 3.43 11.49
CA CYS A 24 2.42 4.41 11.37
C CYS A 24 3.69 3.94 12.08
N SER A 25 4.82 4.33 11.52
CA SER A 25 6.14 4.32 12.16
C SER A 25 6.79 5.68 11.98
N ASN A 26 7.77 6.01 12.82
CA ASN A 26 8.53 7.23 12.69
C ASN A 26 10.02 6.99 13.01
N ARG A 27 10.86 7.88 12.49
CA ARG A 27 12.28 7.92 12.77
C ARG A 27 12.71 9.37 13.03
N THR A 28 13.46 9.55 14.10
CA THR A 28 14.07 10.84 14.46
C THR A 28 15.54 10.84 14.04
N PHE A 29 15.97 11.94 13.43
CA PHE A 29 17.33 12.17 12.96
C PHE A 29 18.06 13.16 13.87
N SER A 30 19.38 13.24 13.74
CA SER A 30 20.18 14.14 14.59
C SER A 30 19.95 15.61 14.27
N ASN A 31 19.58 15.93 13.03
CA ASN A 31 19.30 17.28 12.57
C ASN A 31 18.34 17.29 11.37
N ASP A 32 17.83 18.48 11.04
CA ASP A 32 16.87 18.68 9.95
C ASP A 32 17.44 18.34 8.57
N SER A 33 18.75 18.54 8.35
CA SER A 33 19.41 18.24 7.08
C SER A 33 19.44 16.74 6.79
N GLU A 34 19.78 15.93 7.79
CA GLU A 34 19.74 14.46 7.67
C GLU A 34 18.33 13.94 7.39
N ALA A 35 17.31 14.52 8.05
CA ALA A 35 15.92 14.18 7.77
C ALA A 35 15.49 14.61 6.37
N GLU A 36 15.96 15.75 5.87
CA GLU A 36 15.68 16.21 4.51
C GLU A 36 16.26 15.26 3.46
N ASP A 37 17.54 14.89 3.60
CA ASP A 37 18.22 13.96 2.70
C ASP A 37 17.56 12.58 2.70
N PHE A 38 17.19 12.07 3.88
CA PHE A 38 16.50 10.79 3.99
C PHE A 38 15.07 10.85 3.42
N PHE A 39 14.36 11.96 3.63
CA PHE A 39 13.03 12.16 3.08
C PHE A 39 13.05 12.15 1.54
N ALA A 40 14.03 12.82 0.91
CA ALA A 40 14.20 12.79 -0.54
C ALA A 40 14.39 11.36 -1.07
N LYS A 41 15.25 10.55 -0.42
CA LYS A 41 15.45 9.13 -0.76
C LYS A 41 14.17 8.31 -0.59
N LEU A 42 13.42 8.55 0.48
CA LEU A 42 12.15 7.86 0.73
C LEU A 42 11.08 8.17 -0.33
N LYS A 43 11.01 9.40 -0.83
CA LYS A 43 10.07 9.75 -1.92
C LYS A 43 10.34 8.90 -3.16
N GLU A 44 11.60 8.80 -3.56
CA GLU A 44 12.01 7.98 -4.69
C GLU A 44 11.74 6.50 -4.46
N LYS A 45 12.08 5.99 -3.26
CA LYS A 45 11.83 4.60 -2.85
C LYS A 45 10.34 4.26 -2.86
N LEU A 46 9.49 5.16 -2.34
CA LEU A 46 8.05 4.96 -2.28
C LEU A 46 7.45 4.77 -3.68
N LEU A 47 7.92 5.54 -4.66
CA LEU A 47 7.44 5.42 -6.06
C LEU A 47 8.10 4.25 -6.82
N CYS A 48 9.10 3.59 -6.25
CA CYS A 48 9.71 2.39 -6.80
C CYS A 48 9.09 1.12 -6.21
N ILE A 49 7.92 0.73 -6.75
CA ILE A 49 7.14 -0.42 -6.24
C ILE A 49 7.95 -1.72 -6.15
N LYS A 50 8.91 -1.93 -7.05
CA LYS A 50 9.78 -3.12 -6.99
C LYS A 50 10.59 -3.20 -5.69
N GLU A 51 11.01 -2.06 -5.14
CA GLU A 51 11.77 -1.98 -3.89
C GLU A 51 10.91 -2.31 -2.66
N TRP A 52 9.58 -2.27 -2.77
CA TRP A 52 8.66 -2.63 -1.67
C TRP A 52 8.82 -4.09 -1.24
N ASN A 53 9.27 -4.96 -2.15
CA ASN A 53 9.50 -6.38 -1.85
C ASN A 53 10.58 -6.63 -0.81
N ALA A 54 11.54 -5.71 -0.65
CA ALA A 54 12.56 -5.81 0.40
C ALA A 54 12.02 -5.40 1.78
N GLU A 55 10.88 -4.71 1.81
CA GLU A 55 10.31 -4.10 3.01
C GLU A 55 9.11 -4.89 3.54
N SER A 56 8.58 -5.82 2.73
CA SER A 56 7.43 -6.66 3.04
C SER A 56 7.87 -8.09 3.36
N VAL A 57 7.10 -8.80 4.19
CA VAL A 57 7.41 -10.19 4.60
C VAL A 57 6.45 -11.18 3.95
N LEU A 58 5.16 -10.84 3.91
CA LEU A 58 4.10 -11.74 3.48
C LEU A 58 3.64 -11.47 2.04
N THR A 59 3.83 -10.26 1.55
CA THR A 59 3.29 -9.82 0.25
C THR A 59 4.41 -9.43 -0.71
N SER A 60 4.28 -9.85 -1.96
CA SER A 60 5.13 -9.35 -3.06
C SER A 60 4.34 -8.42 -3.97
N TYR A 61 5.05 -7.44 -4.54
CA TYR A 61 4.51 -6.36 -5.36
C TYR A 61 5.19 -6.32 -6.72
N GLU A 62 4.39 -6.17 -7.77
CA GLU A 62 4.88 -6.00 -9.14
C GLU A 62 4.12 -4.86 -9.84
N LEU A 63 4.86 -4.01 -10.54
CA LEU A 63 4.30 -2.86 -11.25
C LEU A 63 3.94 -3.24 -12.69
N PHE A 64 2.73 -2.87 -13.09
CA PHE A 64 2.21 -2.97 -14.44
C PHE A 64 1.83 -1.58 -14.94
N ASP A 65 2.09 -1.28 -16.21
CA ASP A 65 1.67 -0.01 -16.79
C ASP A 65 0.15 0.04 -17.00
N ALA A 66 -0.35 1.20 -17.42
CA ALA A 66 -1.77 1.41 -17.70
C ALA A 66 -2.38 0.47 -18.77
N SER A 67 -1.56 -0.25 -19.55
CA SER A 67 -2.00 -1.25 -20.52
C SER A 67 -2.12 -2.67 -19.96
N GLY A 68 -1.70 -2.88 -18.70
CA GLY A 68 -1.63 -4.21 -18.10
C GLY A 68 -0.36 -4.98 -18.48
N THR A 69 0.68 -4.30 -18.95
CA THR A 69 1.99 -4.92 -19.26
C THR A 69 2.96 -4.69 -18.10
N VAL A 70 3.85 -5.65 -17.82
CA VAL A 70 4.89 -5.49 -16.79
C VAL A 70 5.71 -4.23 -17.08
N CYS A 71 5.65 -3.28 -16.14
CA CYS A 71 6.25 -1.96 -16.30
C CYS A 71 7.78 -2.07 -16.17
N GLN A 72 8.50 -1.61 -17.18
CA GLN A 72 9.98 -1.57 -17.14
C GLN A 72 10.52 -0.28 -16.50
N ARG A 73 9.66 0.71 -16.28
CA ARG A 73 10.07 1.96 -15.63
C ARG A 73 10.28 1.73 -14.14
N LYS A 74 11.28 2.41 -13.57
CA LYS A 74 11.55 2.34 -12.13
C LYS A 74 10.47 3.02 -11.29
N THR A 75 9.99 4.17 -11.76
CA THR A 75 9.03 5.04 -11.05
C THR A 75 7.61 4.78 -11.54
N ALA A 76 6.71 4.53 -10.60
CA ALA A 76 5.29 4.36 -10.88
C ALA A 76 4.60 5.68 -11.25
N ALA A 77 3.54 5.60 -12.05
CA ALA A 77 2.71 6.75 -12.42
C ALA A 77 1.23 6.51 -12.13
N ILE A 78 0.46 7.60 -12.06
CA ILE A 78 -1.00 7.54 -12.01
C ILE A 78 -1.52 6.74 -13.21
N GLY A 79 -2.40 5.78 -12.95
CA GLY A 79 -2.96 4.88 -13.95
C GLY A 79 -2.27 3.52 -14.04
N ASP A 80 -1.04 3.37 -13.51
CA ASP A 80 -0.37 2.09 -13.40
C ASP A 80 -1.08 1.18 -12.38
N PHE A 81 -0.86 -0.13 -12.51
CA PHE A 81 -1.42 -1.16 -11.64
C PHE A 81 -0.32 -1.80 -10.80
N ILE A 82 -0.66 -2.21 -9.60
CA ILE A 82 0.19 -3.01 -8.73
C ILE A 82 -0.48 -4.35 -8.51
N ARG A 83 0.24 -5.43 -8.81
CA ARG A 83 -0.17 -6.78 -8.46
C ARG A 83 0.37 -7.14 -7.09
N LEU A 84 -0.49 -7.59 -6.20
CA LEU A 84 -0.15 -8.08 -4.87
C LEU A 84 -0.25 -9.60 -4.87
N SER A 85 0.76 -10.27 -4.32
CA SER A 85 0.79 -11.72 -4.18
C SER A 85 1.14 -12.09 -2.75
N LEU A 86 0.12 -12.51 -1.98
CA LEU A 86 0.30 -13.06 -0.64
C LEU A 86 0.95 -14.45 -0.75
N HIS A 87 2.08 -14.65 -0.09
CA HIS A 87 2.82 -15.92 -0.10
C HIS A 87 1.92 -17.08 0.35
N GLY A 88 1.94 -18.18 -0.43
CA GLY A 88 1.14 -19.38 -0.14
C GLY A 88 -0.34 -19.31 -0.56
N SER A 89 -0.85 -18.16 -1.01
CA SER A 89 -2.25 -18.04 -1.45
C SER A 89 -2.52 -18.61 -2.85
N GLY A 90 -1.50 -18.56 -3.73
CA GLY A 90 -1.64 -18.90 -5.16
C GLY A 90 -2.55 -17.95 -5.94
N LYS A 91 -2.91 -16.78 -5.38
CA LYS A 91 -3.82 -15.80 -5.97
C LYS A 91 -3.21 -14.40 -5.98
N TYR A 92 -3.78 -13.54 -6.82
CA TYR A 92 -3.33 -12.17 -7.00
C TYR A 92 -4.46 -11.19 -6.74
N ASP A 93 -4.14 -10.18 -5.95
CA ASP A 93 -4.96 -9.00 -5.78
C ASP A 93 -4.41 -7.86 -6.64
N TRP A 94 -5.29 -6.99 -7.12
CA TRP A 94 -4.92 -5.90 -8.00
C TRP A 94 -5.37 -4.57 -7.42
N VAL A 95 -4.48 -3.59 -7.45
CA VAL A 95 -4.79 -2.20 -7.15
C VAL A 95 -4.30 -1.29 -8.28
N LYS A 96 -4.93 -0.14 -8.43
CA LYS A 96 -4.57 0.89 -9.40
C LYS A 96 -4.10 2.14 -8.67
N ILE A 97 -3.03 2.77 -9.15
CA ILE A 97 -2.57 4.06 -8.65
C ILE A 97 -3.51 5.15 -9.16
N ILE A 98 -4.16 5.84 -8.21
CA ILE A 98 -5.18 6.86 -8.52
C ILE A 98 -4.67 8.28 -8.29
N ALA A 99 -3.67 8.47 -7.42
CA ALA A 99 -3.08 9.77 -7.14
C ALA A 99 -1.64 9.64 -6.63
N VAL A 100 -0.83 10.65 -6.96
CA VAL A 100 0.47 10.92 -6.36
C VAL A 100 0.47 12.40 -5.99
N ASP A 101 0.45 12.71 -4.70
CA ASP A 101 0.57 14.08 -4.19
C ASP A 101 1.99 14.26 -3.66
N ASP A 102 2.76 15.13 -4.29
CA ASP A 102 4.16 15.38 -3.98
C ASP A 102 4.31 16.85 -3.55
N ALA A 103 4.51 17.04 -2.25
CA ALA A 103 4.76 18.31 -1.60
C ALA A 103 6.20 18.36 -1.02
N PRO A 104 6.69 19.56 -0.62
CA PRO A 104 8.04 19.71 -0.09
C PRO A 104 8.35 18.88 1.18
N ASP A 105 7.35 18.65 2.03
CA ASP A 105 7.48 17.94 3.31
C ASP A 105 6.59 16.69 3.40
N GLU A 106 5.88 16.35 2.33
CA GLU A 106 4.92 15.24 2.32
C GLU A 106 4.85 14.59 0.92
N ILE A 107 4.81 13.26 0.86
CA ILE A 107 4.43 12.51 -0.34
C ILE A 107 3.32 11.52 0.02
N VAL A 108 2.30 11.45 -0.85
CA VAL A 108 1.19 10.50 -0.71
C VAL A 108 1.02 9.75 -2.02
N LEU A 109 1.16 8.42 -1.98
CA LEU A 109 0.77 7.53 -3.05
C LEU A 109 -0.55 6.85 -2.68
N SER A 110 -1.60 7.07 -3.47
CA SER A 110 -2.92 6.51 -3.24
C SER A 110 -3.26 5.44 -4.27
N VAL A 111 -3.74 4.29 -3.78
CA VAL A 111 -4.18 3.16 -4.60
C VAL A 111 -5.61 2.76 -4.25
N LYS A 112 -6.33 2.21 -5.25
CA LYS A 112 -7.69 1.65 -5.10
C LYS A 112 -7.70 0.20 -5.59
N PRO A 113 -8.43 -0.73 -4.94
CA PRO A 113 -8.72 -2.04 -5.52
C PRO A 113 -9.23 -1.94 -6.95
N SER A 114 -8.80 -2.88 -7.79
CA SER A 114 -9.09 -2.84 -9.22
C SER A 114 -9.28 -4.23 -9.83
N PHE A 115 -9.63 -4.24 -11.11
CA PHE A 115 -9.70 -5.43 -11.93
C PHE A 115 -8.31 -5.93 -12.30
N ASN A 116 -8.22 -7.15 -12.83
CA ASN A 116 -6.99 -7.68 -13.39
C ASN A 116 -6.76 -7.10 -14.80
N PRO A 117 -5.74 -6.24 -15.02
CA PRO A 117 -5.50 -5.60 -16.31
C PRO A 117 -4.86 -6.53 -17.34
N THR A 118 -4.42 -7.73 -16.95
CA THR A 118 -3.71 -8.68 -17.83
C THR A 118 -4.66 -9.60 -18.61
N GLU A 119 -5.96 -9.55 -18.33
CA GLU A 119 -6.95 -10.35 -19.05
C GLU A 119 -7.09 -9.87 -20.51
N LYS A 120 -7.35 -10.80 -21.44
CA LYS A 120 -7.54 -10.46 -22.86
C LYS A 120 -8.71 -9.50 -23.10
N GLN A 121 -9.71 -9.56 -22.23
CA GLN A 121 -10.86 -8.66 -22.20
C GLN A 121 -11.08 -8.24 -20.75
N PRO A 122 -10.36 -7.21 -20.28
CA PRO A 122 -10.45 -6.76 -18.90
C PRO A 122 -11.88 -6.36 -18.56
N LYS A 123 -12.42 -6.96 -17.51
CA LYS A 123 -13.73 -6.60 -16.95
C LYS A 123 -13.53 -5.52 -15.91
N ASN A 124 -13.53 -4.26 -16.35
CA ASN A 124 -13.21 -3.12 -15.49
C ASN A 124 -14.22 -2.90 -14.34
N ASP A 125 -15.36 -3.58 -14.39
CA ASP A 125 -16.41 -3.63 -13.39
C ASP A 125 -16.19 -4.72 -12.33
N VAL A 126 -15.25 -5.65 -12.53
CA VAL A 126 -14.95 -6.74 -11.60
C VAL A 126 -13.74 -6.41 -10.75
N THR A 127 -13.94 -6.25 -9.44
CA THR A 127 -12.84 -6.01 -8.50
C THR A 127 -12.13 -7.31 -8.15
N SER A 128 -10.84 -7.44 -8.51
CA SER A 128 -9.99 -8.58 -8.19
C SER A 128 -9.17 -8.28 -6.93
N HIS A 129 -9.86 -8.15 -5.79
CA HIS A 129 -9.25 -7.78 -4.52
C HIS A 129 -10.13 -8.22 -3.34
N PHE A 130 -9.53 -8.37 -2.15
CA PHE A 130 -10.28 -8.68 -0.93
C PHE A 130 -11.30 -7.60 -0.52
N PHE A 131 -10.89 -6.34 -0.53
CA PHE A 131 -11.78 -5.19 -0.34
C PHE A 131 -12.53 -4.78 -1.61
N THR A 132 -13.67 -4.10 -1.42
CA THR A 132 -14.48 -3.53 -2.50
C THR A 132 -13.72 -2.46 -3.27
N SER A 133 -14.23 -2.12 -4.45
CA SER A 133 -13.67 -1.01 -5.24
C SER A 133 -13.75 0.32 -4.53
N GLU A 134 -14.50 0.50 -3.43
CA GLU A 134 -14.58 1.79 -2.70
C GLU A 134 -13.44 2.04 -1.72
N ALA A 135 -12.69 0.98 -1.37
CA ALA A 135 -11.56 1.10 -0.46
C ALA A 135 -10.42 1.90 -1.11
N THR A 136 -9.64 2.62 -0.29
CA THR A 136 -8.38 3.21 -0.72
C THR A 136 -7.29 2.88 0.28
N ASN A 137 -6.07 2.70 -0.20
CA ASN A 137 -4.89 2.62 0.64
C ASN A 137 -3.92 3.76 0.26
N ASN A 138 -3.46 4.49 1.28
CA ASN A 138 -2.69 5.71 1.13
C ASN A 138 -1.36 5.58 1.86
N PHE A 139 -0.27 5.53 1.09
CA PHE A 139 1.09 5.43 1.60
C PHE A 139 1.64 6.86 1.75
N CYS A 140 1.76 7.32 2.99
CA CYS A 140 2.03 8.71 3.34
C CYS A 140 3.37 8.85 4.06
N VAL A 141 4.36 9.45 3.42
CA VAL A 141 5.61 9.83 4.09
C VAL A 141 5.55 11.33 4.36
N ARG A 142 5.82 11.75 5.60
CA ARG A 142 5.85 13.16 5.98
C ARG A 142 7.06 13.47 6.84
N ARG A 143 7.79 14.53 6.47
CA ARG A 143 8.85 15.12 7.29
C ARG A 143 8.30 16.29 8.10
N LYS A 144 8.71 16.38 9.37
CA LYS A 144 8.51 17.56 10.22
C LYS A 144 9.78 17.76 11.03
N GLU A 145 10.51 18.83 10.75
CA GLU A 145 11.83 19.09 11.34
C GLU A 145 12.74 17.86 11.11
N ASN A 146 13.31 17.31 12.18
CA ASN A 146 14.16 16.13 12.17
C ASN A 146 13.41 14.80 12.32
N ILE A 147 12.07 14.79 12.19
CA ILE A 147 11.25 13.58 12.34
C ILE A 147 10.59 13.23 11.01
N ILE A 148 10.71 11.97 10.59
CA ILE A 148 9.98 11.45 9.43
C ILE A 148 8.99 10.40 9.91
N ASN A 149 7.74 10.55 9.47
CA ASN A 149 6.67 9.60 9.70
C ASN A 149 6.36 8.88 8.39
N PHE A 150 6.14 7.57 8.47
CA PHE A 150 5.57 6.80 7.39
C PHE A 150 4.31 6.10 7.88
N CYS A 151 3.19 6.39 7.22
CA CYS A 151 1.88 5.84 7.54
C CYS A 151 1.26 5.16 6.32
N VAL A 152 0.62 4.02 6.56
CA VAL A 152 -0.31 3.36 5.63
C VAL A 152 -1.71 3.60 6.18
N ILE A 153 -2.56 4.26 5.39
CA ILE A 153 -3.91 4.66 5.80
C ILE A 153 -4.94 4.05 4.85
N GLY A 154 -5.68 3.06 5.34
CA GLY A 154 -6.83 2.45 4.70
C GLY A 154 -8.12 3.23 5.00
N LEU A 155 -8.94 3.47 3.98
CA LEU A 155 -10.26 4.09 4.09
C LEU A 155 -11.29 3.27 3.32
N ASN A 156 -12.54 3.23 3.80
CA ASN A 156 -13.66 2.46 3.24
C ASN A 156 -13.34 0.97 3.02
N GLU A 157 -12.64 0.31 3.95
CA GLU A 157 -12.15 -1.07 3.86
C GLU A 157 -13.25 -2.14 4.04
N GLN A 158 -14.31 -2.03 3.24
CA GLN A 158 -15.39 -3.00 3.21
C GLN A 158 -14.97 -4.24 2.42
N THR A 159 -15.25 -5.42 2.94
CA THR A 159 -14.89 -6.69 2.27
C THR A 159 -15.78 -6.96 1.06
N ASN A 160 -15.21 -7.44 -0.04
CA ASN A 160 -15.93 -7.79 -1.26
C ASN A 160 -16.49 -9.23 -1.23
N THR A 161 -17.30 -9.54 -0.23
CA THR A 161 -17.84 -10.90 -0.02
C THR A 161 -19.05 -11.23 -0.90
N GLU A 162 -19.71 -10.24 -1.50
CA GLU A 162 -20.92 -10.43 -2.33
C GLU A 162 -20.64 -10.54 -3.84
N GLU A 163 -19.68 -9.79 -4.40
CA GLU A 163 -19.39 -9.82 -5.84
C GLU A 163 -18.51 -11.01 -6.26
N THR A 164 -17.92 -11.72 -5.29
CA THR A 164 -16.94 -12.80 -5.52
C THR A 164 -17.57 -14.20 -5.55
N LYS A 165 -18.76 -14.37 -6.16
CA LYS A 165 -19.36 -15.71 -6.35
C LYS A 165 -18.47 -16.70 -7.11
N ASN A 166 -17.50 -16.22 -7.93
CA ASN A 166 -16.68 -17.08 -8.79
C ASN A 166 -15.16 -16.83 -8.78
N PHE A 167 -14.59 -15.86 -8.03
CA PHE A 167 -13.17 -15.52 -8.19
C PHE A 167 -12.26 -15.67 -6.96
N VAL A 168 -12.77 -15.87 -5.75
CA VAL A 168 -11.88 -16.02 -4.58
C VAL A 168 -12.34 -17.07 -3.58
N GLU A 169 -12.37 -18.35 -3.97
CA GLU A 169 -12.66 -19.45 -3.02
C GLU A 169 -11.69 -19.48 -1.81
N THR A 170 -10.39 -19.19 -1.99
CA THR A 170 -9.39 -19.27 -0.91
C THR A 170 -9.46 -18.11 0.09
N ALA A 171 -9.62 -16.85 -0.37
CA ALA A 171 -9.84 -15.72 0.55
C ALA A 171 -11.23 -15.79 1.17
N ARG A 172 -12.25 -16.35 0.50
CA ARG A 172 -13.53 -16.67 1.15
C ARG A 172 -13.30 -17.66 2.29
N ASN A 173 -12.60 -18.79 2.07
CA ASN A 173 -12.39 -19.76 3.14
C ASN A 173 -11.54 -19.24 4.32
N PHE A 174 -10.56 -18.37 4.07
CA PHE A 174 -9.75 -17.77 5.13
C PHE A 174 -10.45 -16.59 5.83
N ALA A 175 -11.08 -15.68 5.07
CA ALA A 175 -11.73 -14.49 5.59
C ALA A 175 -13.13 -14.78 6.15
N THR A 176 -14.01 -15.53 5.47
CA THR A 176 -15.33 -15.86 6.07
C THR A 176 -15.24 -16.74 7.31
N ALA A 177 -14.10 -17.38 7.57
CA ALA A 177 -13.84 -18.07 8.83
C ALA A 177 -13.14 -17.17 9.87
N ASN A 178 -12.33 -16.17 9.46
CA ASN A 178 -11.46 -15.40 10.36
C ASN A 178 -11.16 -13.95 9.87
N ILE A 179 -12.17 -13.13 9.55
CA ILE A 179 -12.00 -11.71 9.14
C ILE A 179 -11.05 -10.95 10.09
N GLY A 180 -11.23 -11.11 11.40
CA GLY A 180 -10.36 -10.49 12.41
C GLY A 180 -8.90 -10.96 12.34
N SER A 181 -8.64 -12.21 11.92
CA SER A 181 -7.26 -12.70 11.71
C SER A 181 -6.62 -12.05 10.50
N TYR A 182 -7.38 -11.79 9.42
CA TYR A 182 -6.84 -11.12 8.24
C TYR A 182 -6.44 -9.68 8.56
N PHE A 183 -7.30 -8.90 9.21
CA PHE A 183 -6.97 -7.53 9.63
C PHE A 183 -5.80 -7.49 10.62
N GLY A 184 -5.72 -8.46 11.54
CA GLY A 184 -4.58 -8.60 12.45
C GLY A 184 -3.25 -8.84 11.71
N ILE A 185 -3.24 -9.77 10.75
CA ILE A 185 -2.06 -10.06 9.92
C ILE A 185 -1.70 -8.86 9.05
N GLN A 186 -2.68 -8.22 8.42
CA GLN A 186 -2.48 -7.04 7.58
C GLN A 186 -1.87 -5.89 8.38
N LYS A 187 -2.39 -5.61 9.59
CA LYS A 187 -1.83 -4.58 10.47
C LYS A 187 -0.39 -4.89 10.87
N ALA A 188 -0.08 -6.15 11.16
CA ALA A 188 1.30 -6.58 11.46
C ALA A 188 2.24 -6.41 10.26
N GLU A 189 1.80 -6.79 9.06
CA GLU A 189 2.54 -6.60 7.81
C GLU A 189 2.80 -5.11 7.56
N TRP A 190 1.79 -4.25 7.69
CA TRP A 190 1.97 -2.80 7.53
C TRP A 190 2.90 -2.20 8.57
N LYS A 191 2.91 -2.73 9.78
CA LYS A 191 3.81 -2.25 10.83
C LYS A 191 5.26 -2.53 10.45
N ILE A 192 5.56 -3.77 10.05
CA ILE A 192 6.90 -4.17 9.57
C ILE A 192 7.28 -3.37 8.34
N PHE A 193 6.37 -3.23 7.37
CA PHE A 193 6.59 -2.46 6.16
C PHE A 193 7.00 -1.01 6.44
N CYS A 194 6.26 -0.32 7.31
CA CYS A 194 6.57 1.04 7.70
C CYS A 194 7.92 1.16 8.44
N GLU A 195 8.25 0.18 9.29
CA GLU A 195 9.53 0.15 10.02
C GLU A 195 10.71 -0.07 9.07
N ASN A 196 10.64 -1.08 8.19
CA ASN A 196 11.70 -1.39 7.23
C ASN A 196 12.00 -0.20 6.30
N PHE A 197 10.95 0.46 5.78
CA PHE A 197 11.11 1.66 4.98
C PHE A 197 11.94 2.74 5.70
N LEU A 198 11.68 2.94 6.99
CA LEU A 198 12.39 3.92 7.81
C LEU A 198 13.77 3.44 8.28
N GLU A 199 14.03 2.14 8.27
CA GLU A 199 15.32 1.55 8.62
C GLU A 199 16.32 1.55 7.48
N THR A 200 15.87 1.69 6.22
CA THR A 200 16.69 1.63 4.98
C THR A 200 18.13 2.08 5.24
N ARG A 201 19.01 1.09 5.41
CA ARG A 201 20.45 1.32 5.52
C ARG A 201 20.93 1.53 4.09
N GLU A 202 21.82 2.50 3.90
CA GLU A 202 22.52 2.60 2.63
C GLU A 202 23.09 1.22 2.31
N SER A 203 22.81 0.71 1.12
CA SER A 203 23.57 -0.40 0.59
C SER A 203 25.01 0.09 0.63
N GLU A 204 25.82 -0.49 1.53
CA GLU A 204 27.25 -0.27 1.50
C GLU A 204 27.68 -0.55 0.06
N ASN A 205 28.20 0.48 -0.60
CA ASN A 205 28.95 0.30 -1.83
C ASN A 205 30.04 -0.72 -1.50
N VAL A 206 29.82 -1.98 -1.86
CA VAL A 206 30.90 -2.94 -2.02
C VAL A 206 31.70 -2.43 -3.21
N LYS A 207 32.66 -1.56 -2.88
CA LYS A 207 33.78 -1.25 -3.75
C LYS A 207 34.62 -2.52 -3.85
N GLU A 208 34.97 -2.80 -5.11
CA GLU A 208 35.93 -3.81 -5.61
C GLU A 208 35.42 -5.24 -5.79
#